data_AF-B7RI09-F1
#
_entry.id   AF-B7RI09-F1
#
_cell.length_a   1.000
_cell.length_b   1.000
_cell.length_c   1.000
_cell.angle_alpha   90.00
_cell.angle_beta   90.00
_cell.angle_gamma   90.00
#
_symmetry.space_group_name_H-M   'P 1'
#
loop_
_entity.id
_entity.type
_entity.pdbx_description
1 polymer ?
#
loop_
_entity_poly.entity_id
_entity_poly.type
_entity_poly.pdbx_seq_one_letter_code
_entity_poly.pdbx_strand_id
1 'polypeptide(L)'
;MSLFGFSLRPRRPKSAQTAKDRLQILLAHERRDGSDGPDYLPMLQADILAVIRKYTKIKEDDVDIRMERNDDISSLEINIEIPSEGPEKSIASALPGRRMKSRG
;
A
#
# COMPACT_ATOMS: atom_id res chain seq x y z
N MET A 1 -20.05 -22.99 27.06
CA MET A 1 -18.81 -22.27 26.65
C MET A 1 -19.22 -21.15 25.72
N SER A 2 -18.88 -19.90 26.07
CA SER A 2 -19.32 -18.69 25.38
C SER A 2 -18.35 -18.37 24.25
N LEU A 3 -18.84 -18.35 23.00
CA LEU A 3 -18.06 -18.16 21.77
C LEU A 3 -18.11 -16.74 21.20
N PHE A 4 -18.68 -15.76 21.92
CA PHE A 4 -18.76 -14.38 21.42
C PHE A 4 -18.55 -13.38 22.55
N GLY A 5 -17.28 -13.20 22.92
CA GLY A 5 -16.84 -12.29 23.99
C GLY A 5 -16.05 -11.08 23.51
N PHE A 6 -16.15 -10.68 22.23
CA PHE A 6 -15.50 -9.47 21.74
C PHE A 6 -16.42 -8.27 21.93
N SER A 7 -16.31 -7.62 23.09
CA SER A 7 -16.82 -6.26 23.31
C SER A 7 -16.15 -5.29 22.34
N LEU A 8 -16.77 -5.11 21.17
CA LEU A 8 -16.47 -4.08 20.18
C LEU A 8 -16.89 -2.70 20.72
N ARG A 9 -16.22 -2.21 21.77
CA ARG A 9 -16.32 -0.80 22.15
C ARG A 9 -15.14 -0.07 21.50
N PRO A 10 -15.28 0.53 20.30
CA PRO A 10 -14.22 1.33 19.72
C PRO A 10 -14.01 2.55 20.62
N ARG A 11 -12.92 2.54 21.39
CA ARG A 11 -12.35 3.78 21.93
C ARG A 11 -12.00 4.61 20.70
N ARG A 12 -12.66 5.75 20.52
CA ARG A 12 -12.33 6.70 19.45
C ARG A 12 -10.95 7.29 19.76
N PRO A 13 -9.87 6.98 19.02
CA PRO A 13 -8.72 7.85 19.05
C PRO A 13 -9.13 9.19 18.43
N LYS A 14 -9.10 10.27 19.23
CA LYS A 14 -8.97 11.62 18.72
C LYS A 14 -7.49 11.86 18.42
N SER A 15 -7.07 11.60 17.20
CA SER A 15 -5.86 12.20 16.65
C SER A 15 -5.97 12.18 15.14
N ALA A 16 -5.62 13.28 14.51
CA ALA A 16 -5.38 13.38 13.08
C ALA A 16 -4.14 12.55 12.72
N GLN A 17 -4.19 11.24 12.94
CA GLN A 17 -3.16 10.32 12.51
C GLN A 17 -3.36 10.19 11.01
N THR A 18 -2.68 11.05 10.26
CA THR A 18 -2.44 10.85 8.84
C THR A 18 -1.50 9.66 8.71
N ALA A 19 -1.99 8.46 9.05
CA ALA A 19 -1.24 7.22 8.88
C ALA A 19 -1.12 7.02 7.37
N LYS A 20 0.10 7.08 6.86
CA LYS A 20 0.37 6.67 5.48
C LYS A 20 0.06 5.19 5.38
N ASP A 21 -0.62 4.79 4.32
CA ASP A 21 -0.83 3.37 4.04
C ASP A 21 0.51 2.76 3.60
N ARG A 22 0.72 1.47 3.87
CA ARG A 22 1.94 0.76 3.43
C ARG A 22 1.56 -0.56 2.80
N LEU A 23 2.17 -0.85 1.65
CA LEU A 23 2.03 -2.12 0.94
C LEU A 23 3.34 -2.90 1.04
N GLN A 24 3.27 -4.15 1.49
CA GLN A 24 4.41 -5.06 1.56
C GLN A 24 4.11 -6.31 0.73
N ILE A 25 5.06 -6.69 -0.12
CA ILE A 25 4.99 -7.87 -0.98
C ILE A 25 6.24 -8.71 -0.74
N LEU A 26 6.04 -10.00 -0.43
CA LEU A 26 7.12 -10.97 -0.27
C LEU A 26 6.90 -12.13 -1.23
N LEU A 27 7.88 -12.35 -2.10
CA LEU A 27 7.90 -13.42 -3.09
C LEU A 27 9.09 -14.33 -2.78
N ALA A 28 8.85 -15.63 -2.79
CA ALA A 28 9.90 -16.65 -2.68
C ALA A 28 9.72 -17.65 -3.81
N HIS A 29 10.80 -17.95 -4.51
CA HIS A 29 10.84 -18.91 -5.60
C HIS A 29 11.86 -20.00 -5.28
N GLU A 30 11.36 -21.21 -5.08
CA GLU A 30 12.17 -22.41 -4.90
C GLU A 30 12.53 -22.97 -6.28
N ARG A 31 13.83 -23.10 -6.55
CA ARG A 31 14.36 -23.75 -7.74
C ARG A 31 14.41 -25.23 -7.47
N ARG A 32 13.62 -26.03 -8.19
CA ARG A 32 13.74 -27.49 -8.11
C ARG A 32 14.92 -27.95 -8.96
N ASP A 33 15.83 -28.67 -8.31
CA ASP A 33 16.83 -29.59 -8.86
C ASP A 33 17.40 -29.21 -10.23
N GLY A 34 18.49 -28.44 -10.24
CA GLY A 34 19.38 -28.29 -11.40
C GLY A 34 18.80 -27.58 -12.62
N SER A 35 17.58 -27.04 -12.54
CA SER A 35 17.02 -26.22 -13.61
C SER A 35 17.57 -24.80 -13.51
N ASP A 36 18.43 -24.43 -14.46
CA ASP A 36 18.89 -23.06 -14.70
C ASP A 36 17.75 -22.24 -15.36
N GLY A 37 16.60 -22.25 -14.68
CA GLY A 37 15.37 -21.62 -15.12
C GLY A 37 15.54 -20.10 -15.15
N PRO A 38 14.76 -19.41 -16.02
CA PRO A 38 14.79 -17.96 -16.11
C PRO A 38 14.57 -17.33 -14.74
N ASP A 39 15.35 -16.29 -14.46
CA ASP A 39 15.20 -15.55 -13.21
C ASP A 39 13.98 -14.63 -13.30
N TYR A 40 12.84 -15.09 -12.78
CA TYR A 40 11.58 -14.35 -12.89
C TYR A 40 11.47 -13.17 -11.91
N LEU A 41 12.22 -13.18 -10.81
CA LEU A 41 12.07 -12.15 -9.76
C LEU A 41 12.36 -10.72 -10.27
N PRO A 42 13.43 -10.45 -11.06
CA PRO A 42 13.65 -9.13 -11.64
C PRO A 42 12.53 -8.70 -12.61
N MET A 43 11.96 -9.65 -13.36
CA MET A 43 10.85 -9.37 -14.27
C MET A 43 9.59 -9.00 -13.48
N LEU A 44 9.25 -9.79 -12.46
CA LEU A 44 8.12 -9.56 -11.58
C LEU A 44 8.27 -8.24 -10.79
N GLN A 45 9.47 -7.89 -10.36
CA GLN A 45 9.75 -6.60 -9.72
C GLN A 45 9.30 -5.45 -10.62
N ALA A 46 9.72 -5.45 -11.90
CA ALA A 46 9.36 -4.40 -12.85
C ALA A 46 7.86 -4.34 -13.10
N ASP A 47 7.22 -5.49 -13.31
CA ASP A 47 5.79 -5.58 -13.58
C ASP A 47 4.94 -5.13 -12.39
N ILE A 48 5.29 -5.56 -11.18
CA ILE A 48 4.59 -5.17 -9.94
C ILE A 48 4.69 -3.66 -9.74
N LEU A 49 5.88 -3.07 -9.86
CA LEU A 49 6.04 -1.62 -9.72
C LEU A 49 5.26 -0.86 -10.79
N ALA A 50 5.27 -1.33 -12.03
CA ALA A 50 4.51 -0.72 -13.11
C ALA A 50 3.00 -0.76 -12.84
N VAL A 51 2.48 -1.87 -12.30
CA VAL A 51 1.07 -1.99 -11.92
C VAL A 51 0.73 -1.06 -10.76
N ILE A 52 1.54 -1.01 -9.71
CA ILE A 52 1.26 -0.16 -8.54
C ILE A 52 1.27 1.31 -8.92
N ARG A 53 2.20 1.75 -9.79
CA ARG A 53 2.24 3.11 -10.34
C ARG A 53 0.97 3.50 -11.11
N LYS A 54 0.18 2.55 -11.62
CA LYS A 54 -1.12 2.83 -12.27
C LYS A 54 -2.21 3.23 -11.28
N TYR A 55 -2.14 2.73 -10.04
CA TYR A 55 -3.19 2.93 -9.02
C TYR A 55 -2.77 3.90 -7.92
N THR A 56 -1.47 4.16 -7.77
CA THR A 56 -0.94 5.00 -6.70
C THR A 56 0.22 5.85 -7.20
N LYS A 57 0.23 7.12 -6.79
CA LYS A 57 1.36 8.01 -7.01
C LYS A 57 2.47 7.66 -6.02
N ILE A 58 3.39 6.79 -6.43
CA ILE A 58 4.59 6.44 -5.67
C ILE A 58 5.82 7.01 -6.36
N LYS A 59 6.76 7.55 -5.59
CA LYS A 59 8.09 7.95 -6.06
C LYS A 59 9.08 6.82 -5.84
N GLU A 60 10.29 6.96 -6.38
CA GLU A 60 11.36 5.97 -6.15
C GLU A 60 11.76 5.90 -4.67
N ASP A 61 11.79 7.05 -3.98
CA ASP A 61 12.10 7.13 -2.54
C ASP A 61 11.04 6.48 -1.63
N ASP A 62 9.83 6.23 -2.16
CA ASP A 62 8.75 5.57 -1.42
C ASP A 62 8.84 4.03 -1.48
N VAL A 63 9.84 3.48 -2.19
CA VAL A 63 9.99 2.06 -2.47
C VAL A 63 11.32 1.53 -1.94
N ASP A 64 11.28 0.54 -1.04
CA ASP A 64 12.43 -0.28 -0.62
C ASP A 64 12.28 -1.68 -1.24
N ILE A 65 13.32 -2.15 -1.93
CA ILE A 65 13.35 -3.45 -2.60
C ILE A 65 14.56 -4.22 -2.11
N ARG A 66 14.33 -5.46 -1.68
CA ARG A 66 15.39 -6.38 -1.27
C ARG A 66 15.24 -7.67 -2.04
N MET A 67 16.33 -8.15 -2.61
CA MET A 67 16.36 -9.43 -3.29
C MET A 67 17.49 -10.25 -2.68
N GLU A 68 17.18 -11.46 -2.22
CA GLU A 68 18.17 -12.42 -1.74
C GLU A 68 18.17 -13.63 -2.65
N ARG A 69 19.36 -14.18 -2.89
CA ARG A 69 19.53 -15.38 -3.71
C ARG A 69 20.41 -16.36 -2.95
N ASN A 70 19.79 -17.48 -2.60
CA ASN A 70 20.47 -18.66 -2.09
C ASN A 70 20.40 -19.76 -3.17
N ASP A 71 21.15 -20.84 -2.99
CA ASP A 71 21.30 -21.90 -3.99
C ASP A 71 19.96 -22.51 -4.42
N ASP A 72 19.05 -22.71 -3.47
CA ASP A 72 17.75 -23.36 -3.72
C ASP A 72 16.58 -22.37 -3.75
N ILE A 73 16.73 -21.18 -3.16
CA ILE A 73 15.64 -20.23 -2.94
C ILE A 73 16.09 -18.82 -3.31
N SER A 74 15.30 -18.17 -4.15
CA SER A 74 15.41 -16.74 -4.42
C SER A 74 14.22 -16.01 -3.82
N SER A 75 14.44 -14.87 -3.14
CA SER A 75 13.38 -14.07 -2.54
C SER A 75 13.41 -12.62 -3.04
N LEU A 76 12.24 -12.00 -3.10
CA LEU A 76 12.05 -10.59 -3.43
C LEU A 76 11.06 -9.98 -2.43
N GLU A 77 11.51 -8.99 -1.69
CA GLU A 77 10.72 -8.17 -0.80
C GLU A 77 10.57 -6.77 -1.40
N ILE A 78 9.34 -6.28 -1.48
CA ILE A 78 9.01 -4.92 -1.95
C ILE A 78 8.17 -4.25 -0.88
N ASN A 79 8.66 -3.12 -0.36
CA ASN A 79 8.02 -2.29 0.65
C ASN A 79 7.70 -0.93 0.05
N ILE A 80 6.44 -0.51 0.08
CA ILE A 80 5.97 0.72 -0.58
C ILE A 80 5.17 1.56 0.41
N GLU A 81 5.60 2.80 0.62
CA GLU A 81 4.80 3.81 1.31
C GLU A 81 3.79 4.44 0.34
N ILE A 82 2.51 4.32 0.68
CA ILE A 82 1.41 4.87 -0.10
C ILE A 82 1.01 6.20 0.55
N PRO A 83 1.13 7.33 -0.17
CA PRO A 83 0.65 8.59 0.34
C PRO A 83 -0.87 8.53 0.49
N SER A 84 -1.38 9.07 1.61
CA SER A 84 -2.81 9.21 1.89
C SER A 84 -3.42 10.34 1.05
N GLU A 85 -3.39 10.21 -0.28
CA GLU A 85 -4.15 11.04 -1.20
C GLU A 85 -5.22 10.17 -1.88
N GLY A 86 -6.23 9.79 -1.09
CA GLY A 86 -7.49 9.32 -1.68
C GLY A 86 -8.10 10.43 -2.56
N PRO A 87 -8.91 10.09 -3.57
CA PRO A 87 -9.53 11.04 -4.50
C PRO A 87 -10.53 12.03 -3.85
N GLU A 88 -10.64 12.09 -2.52
CA GLU A 88 -11.65 12.88 -1.81
C GLU A 88 -11.37 14.38 -1.73
N LYS A 89 -10.14 14.85 -1.98
CA LYS A 89 -9.79 16.26 -1.71
C LYS A 89 -10.26 17.26 -2.77
N SER A 90 -10.81 16.81 -3.90
CA SER A 90 -11.26 17.69 -5.00
C SER A 90 -12.73 18.14 -4.88
N ILE A 91 -13.56 17.47 -4.09
CA ILE A 91 -15.01 17.76 -3.98
C ILE A 91 -15.38 18.73 -2.85
N ALA A 92 -14.54 18.86 -1.82
CA ALA A 92 -14.85 19.72 -0.66
C ALA A 92 -14.52 21.21 -0.86
N SER A 93 -13.72 21.58 -1.87
CA SER A 93 -13.35 22.99 -2.13
C SER A 93 -14.30 23.72 -3.07
N ALA A 94 -15.32 23.06 -3.61
CA ALA A 94 -16.22 23.60 -4.63
C ALA A 94 -17.60 24.06 -4.11
N LEU A 95 -17.78 24.27 -2.81
CA LEU A 95 -19.00 24.90 -2.28
C LEU A 95 -18.82 26.42 -2.16
N PRO A 96 -19.28 27.22 -3.14
CA PRO A 96 -19.28 28.67 -3.03
C PRO A 96 -20.24 29.09 -1.92
N GLY A 97 -19.77 30.03 -1.09
CA GLY A 97 -20.48 30.55 0.08
C GLY A 97 -21.92 30.94 -0.25
N ARG A 98 -22.87 30.27 0.40
CA ARG A 98 -24.27 30.70 0.43
C ARG A 98 -24.36 31.89 1.37
N ARG A 99 -24.08 33.06 0.81
CA ARG A 99 -24.31 34.38 1.40
C ARG A 99 -25.82 34.53 1.62
N MET A 100 -26.31 34.20 2.81
CA MET A 100 -27.71 34.44 3.17
C MET A 100 -27.78 35.76 3.94
N LYS A 101 -28.13 36.82 3.20
CA LYS A 101 -28.70 38.07 3.74
C LYS A 101 -30.08 37.74 4.31
N SER A 102 -30.32 38.11 5.56
CA SER A 102 -31.61 38.56 6.11
C SER A 102 -31.28 39.08 7.52
N ARG A 103 -31.09 40.37 7.80
CA ARG A 103 -32.06 41.48 7.81
C ARG A 103 -33.37 41.09 8.54
N GLY A 104 -33.67 41.89 9.57
CA GLY A 104 -35.02 42.13 10.10
C GLY A 104 -35.39 41.21 11.23
#